data_AF-A0A955FKS7-F1
#
_entry.id   AF-A0A955FKS7-F1
#
_cell.length_a   1.000
_cell.length_b   1.000
_cell.length_c   1.000
_cell.angle_alpha   90.00
_cell.angle_beta   90.00
_cell.angle_gamma   90.00
#
_symmetry.space_group_name_H-M   'P 1'
#
loop_
_entity.id
_entity.type
_entity.pdbx_description
1 polymer ?
#
loop_
_entity_poly.entity_id
_entity_poly.type
_entity_poly.pdbx_seq_one_letter_code
_entity_poly.pdbx_strand_id
1 'polypeptide(L)' 'MADNKFSYSKSKQALEDIIARMQKEGIEIDESLKLHKDGLRVADELITYINKAEIRVSKLKTDWEKKVSS' A
#
# COMPACT_ATOMS: atom_id res chain seq x y z
N MET A 1 -12.06 5.19 20.51
CA MET A 1 -11.78 5.69 19.15
C MET A 1 -11.48 4.46 18.30
N ALA A 2 -12.28 4.17 17.27
CA ALA A 2 -12.12 2.93 16.51
C ALA A 2 -10.77 2.95 15.78
N ASP A 3 -9.91 1.98 16.08
CA ASP A 3 -8.68 1.74 15.34
C ASP A 3 -9.04 1.59 13.85
N ASN A 4 -8.79 2.62 13.06
CA ASN A 4 -8.94 2.54 11.61
C ASN A 4 -7.82 1.63 11.09
N LYS A 5 -8.00 0.32 11.22
CA LYS A 5 -7.06 -0.68 10.71
C LYS A 5 -6.88 -0.45 9.23
N PHE A 6 -5.63 -0.21 8.83
CA PHE A 6 -5.22 -0.16 7.44
C PHE A 6 -5.78 -1.36 6.67
N SER A 7 -6.36 -1.10 5.50
CA SER A 7 -6.93 -2.12 4.62
C SER A 7 -6.23 -2.09 3.27
N TYR A 8 -5.41 -3.11 3.02
CA TYR A 8 -4.67 -3.25 1.76
C TYR A 8 -5.58 -3.14 0.53
N SER A 9 -6.72 -3.85 0.54
CA SER A 9 -7.69 -3.82 -0.56
C SER A 9 -8.22 -2.41 -0.82
N LYS A 10 -8.58 -1.65 0.23
CA LYS A 10 -9.09 -0.28 0.08
C LYS A 10 -8.02 0.68 -0.43
N SER A 11 -6.80 0.61 0.11
CA SER A 11 -5.70 1.47 -0.33
C SER A 11 -5.26 1.13 -1.75
N LYS A 12 -5.25 -0.15 -2.13
CA LYS A 12 -4.98 -0.57 -3.51
C LYS A 12 -6.02 0.00 -4.47
N GLN A 13 -7.31 -0.16 -4.16
CA GLN A 13 -8.38 0.39 -4.99
C GLN A 13 -8.27 1.92 -5.11
N ALA A 14 -7.98 2.61 -4.01
CA ALA A 14 -7.80 4.06 -4.02
C ALA A 14 -6.65 4.49 -4.95
N LEU A 15 -5.54 3.75 -4.97
CA LEU A 15 -4.43 4.03 -5.88
C LEU A 15 -4.82 3.78 -7.35
N GLU A 16 -5.52 2.67 -7.63
CA GLU A 16 -6.03 2.36 -8.98
C GLU A 16 -6.99 3.45 -9.48
N ASP A 17 -7.88 3.94 -8.62
CA ASP A 17 -8.80 5.03 -8.94
C ASP A 17 -8.07 6.35 -9.23
N ILE A 18 -7.01 6.66 -8.46
CA ILE A 18 -6.15 7.84 -8.69
C ILE A 18 -5.48 7.74 -10.06
N ILE A 19 -4.89 6.59 -10.39
CA ILE A 19 -4.23 6.37 -11.68
C ILE A 19 -5.24 6.51 -12.83
N ALA A 20 -6.42 5.90 -12.70
CA ALA A 20 -7.47 6.00 -13.70
C ALA A 20 -7.92 7.45 -13.94
N ARG A 21 -7.97 8.28 -12.89
CA ARG A 21 -8.27 9.71 -13.02
C ARG A 21 -7.14 10.48 -13.68
N MET A 22 -5.89 10.19 -13.36
CA MET A 22 -4.72 10.83 -13.98
C MET A 22 -4.59 10.52 -15.48
N GLN A 23 -5.11 9.37 -15.93
CA GLN A 23 -5.07 8.95 -17.33
C GLN A 23 -6.17 9.59 -18.20
N LYS A 24 -7.07 10.38 -17.61
CA LYS A 24 -8.11 11.08 -18.38
C LYS A 24 -7.50 12.19 -19.23
N GLU A 25 -7.90 12.24 -20.49
CA GLU A 25 -7.58 13.36 -21.37
C GLU A 25 -8.22 14.66 -20.84
N GLY A 26 -7.50 15.77 -20.98
CA GLY A 26 -8.00 17.09 -20.55
C GLY A 26 -8.00 17.30 -19.04
N ILE A 27 -7.24 16.52 -18.27
CA ILE A 27 -7.06 16.80 -16.84
C ILE A 27 -6.31 18.12 -16.63
N GLU A 28 -6.88 18.97 -15.78
CA GLU A 28 -6.25 20.23 -15.37
C GLU A 28 -4.95 19.97 -14.59
N ILE A 29 -3.93 20.80 -14.80
CA ILE A 29 -2.59 20.60 -14.23
C ILE A 29 -2.61 20.55 -12.70
N ASP A 30 -3.42 21.40 -12.07
CA ASP A 30 -3.57 21.45 -10.61
C ASP A 30 -4.24 20.18 -10.07
N GLU A 31 -5.20 19.62 -10.80
CA GLU A 31 -5.82 18.34 -10.45
C GLU A 31 -4.82 17.19 -10.59
N SER A 32 -4.03 17.18 -11.66
CA SER A 32 -2.96 16.19 -11.87
C SER A 32 -1.92 16.22 -10.75
N LEU A 33 -1.48 17.42 -10.32
CA LEU A 33 -0.55 17.59 -9.20
C LEU A 33 -1.15 17.10 -7.88
N LYS A 34 -2.44 17.36 -7.64
CA LYS A 34 -3.14 16.88 -6.45
C LYS A 34 -3.23 15.35 -6.44
N LEU A 35 -3.69 14.75 -7.54
CA LEU A 35 -3.78 13.29 -7.69
C LEU A 35 -2.42 12.61 -7.55
N HIS A 36 -1.36 13.21 -8.09
CA HIS A 36 -0.01 12.69 -7.94
C HIS A 36 0.43 12.65 -6.47
N LYS A 37 0.23 13.75 -5.73
CA LYS A 37 0.54 13.82 -4.29
C LYS A 37 -0.27 12.79 -3.49
N ASP A 38 -1.57 12.68 -3.77
CA ASP A 38 -2.44 11.71 -3.11
C ASP A 38 -2.02 10.28 -3.44
N GLY A 39 -1.63 10.00 -4.69
CA GLY A 39 -1.12 8.71 -5.14
C GLY A 39 0.17 8.31 -4.44
N LEU A 40 1.11 9.24 -4.29
CA LEU A 40 2.36 9.00 -3.55
C LEU A 40 2.09 8.62 -2.09
N ARG A 41 1.15 9.32 -1.42
CA ARG A 41 0.77 9.00 -0.05
C ARG A 41 0.20 7.59 0.06
N VAL A 42 -0.73 7.21 -0.82
CA VAL A 42 -1.34 5.87 -0.80
C VAL A 42 -0.32 4.78 -1.12
N ALA A 43 0.59 5.05 -2.06
CA ALA A 43 1.68 4.14 -2.39
C ALA A 43 2.62 3.89 -1.19
N ASP A 44 2.98 4.93 -0.44
CA ASP A 44 3.81 4.81 0.76
C ASP A 44 3.14 3.96 1.86
N GLU A 45 1.83 4.14 2.06
CA GLU A 45 1.06 3.32 2.99
C GLU A 45 1.05 1.83 2.58
N LEU A 46 0.89 1.56 1.27
CA LEU A 46 0.95 0.20 0.71
C LEU A 46 2.33 -0.44 0.88
N ILE A 47 3.40 0.29 0.56
CA ILE A 47 4.79 -0.16 0.73
C ILE A 47 5.07 -0.48 2.19
N THR A 48 4.68 0.42 3.10
CA THR A 48 4.84 0.21 4.54
C THR A 48 4.12 -1.04 5.02
N TYR A 49 2.91 -1.31 4.54
CA TYR A 49 2.17 -2.52 4.88
C TYR A 49 2.85 -3.79 4.34
N ILE A 50 3.27 -3.78 3.08
CA ILE A 50 3.94 -4.92 2.43
C ILE A 50 5.24 -5.25 3.15
N ASN A 51 6.06 -4.25 3.48
CA ASN A 51 7.31 -4.45 4.22
C ASN A 51 7.07 -5.09 5.60
N LYS A 52 6.00 -4.68 6.32
CA LYS A 52 5.62 -5.31 7.59
C LYS A 52 5.18 -6.77 7.39
N ALA A 53 4.45 -7.06 6.32
CA ALA A 53 4.03 -8.42 6.00
C ALA A 53 5.25 -9.30 5.66
N GLU A 54 6.20 -8.79 4.88
CA GLU A 54 7.44 -9.48 4.53
C GLU A 54 8.26 -9.81 5.78
N ILE A 55 8.49 -8.84 6.67
CA ILE A 55 9.19 -9.07 7.94
C ILE A 55 8.49 -10.17 8.76
N ARG A 56 7.16 -10.17 8.80
CA ARG A 56 6.39 -11.17 9.54
C ARG A 56 6.53 -12.57 8.93
N VAL A 57 6.46 -12.68 7.61
CA VAL A 57 6.65 -13.96 6.90
C VAL A 57 8.07 -14.48 7.12
N SER A 58 9.08 -13.62 7.02
CA SER A 58 10.48 -13.98 7.28
C SER A 58 10.69 -14.51 8.69
N LYS A 59 10.08 -13.88 9.71
CA LYS A 59 10.13 -14.40 11.09
C LYS A 59 9.48 -15.78 11.22
N LEU A 60 8.29 -15.97 10.65
CA LEU A 60 7.59 -17.26 10.67
C LEU A 60 8.41 -18.37 10.00
N LYS A 61 9.10 -18.05 8.90
CA LYS A 61 10.01 -18.97 8.22
C LYS A 61 11.18 -19.38 9.13
N THR A 62 11.87 -18.40 9.73
CA THR A 62 12.99 -18.66 10.66
C THR A 62 12.55 -19.50 11.86
N ASP A 63 11.39 -19.20 12.44
CA ASP A 63 10.87 -19.94 13.60
C ASP A 63 10.53 -21.39 13.23
N TRP A 64 9.98 -21.61 12.03
CA TRP A 64 9.72 -22.95 11.51
C TRP A 64 11.02 -23.73 11.27
N GLU A 65 12.03 -23.12 10.65
CA GLU A 65 13.34 -23.75 10.41
C GLU A 65 14.02 -24.18 11.72
N LYS A 66 13.96 -23.35 12.76
CA LYS A 66 14.46 -23.71 14.10
C LYS A 66 13.71 -24.90 14.69
N LYS A 67 12.38 -24.92 14.56
CA LYS A 67 11.54 -25.99 15.09
C LYS A 67 11.77 -27.33 14.39
N VAL A 68 12.06 -27.33 13.09
CA VAL A 68 12.32 -28.55 12.31
C VAL A 68 13.75 -29.07 12.51
N SER A 69 14.70 -28.19 12.85
CA SER A 69 16.10 -28.54 13.10
C SER A 69 16.40 -28.92 14.56
N SER A 70 15.40 -28.87 15.44
CA SER A 70 15.48 -29.27 16.87
C SER A 70 14.77 -30.61 17.09
#